data_AF-A0A497IDE3-F1
#
_entry.id   AF-A0A497IDE3-F1
#
_cell.length_a   1.000
_cell.length_b   1.000
_cell.length_c   1.000
_cell.angle_alpha   90.00
_cell.angle_beta   90.00
_cell.angle_gamma   90.00
#
_symmetry.space_group_name_H-M   'P 1'
#
loop_
_entity.id
_entity.type
_entity.pdbx_description
1 polymer ?
#
loop_
_entity_poly.entity_id
_entity_poly.type
_entity_poly.pdbx_seq_one_letter_code
_entity_poly.pdbx_strand_id
1 'polypeptide(L)'
;METYRDLFIRVEATLKEVSTLPPDLFELRFGEFKRYEERKLSDVDYFRIMVEVVFYSGFKAGTVTKKLGKIREYFPDHVTVAKYGEEDICMILSDSEIIRNRRKIEAVIENARTFNDIILKYGSFGNYVKSFKPKESFENLMRFREDIKHRFEYLGDITAYHFMMDIGLPVIKPDRVLTRIFKRLGLIESEDKHLEVLEQAQRFSLATGYPLRYIDIIFVKYGQMGKDEYFGLEDGICLEKNPKCEICGIRKYCKYVPSVGQGRSRL
;
A
#
# COMPACT_ATOMS: atom_id res chain seq x y z
N MET A 1 10.46 -25.89 -14.35
CA MET A 1 10.71 -24.46 -14.07
C MET A 1 9.74 -24.05 -12.97
N GLU A 2 10.26 -23.55 -11.84
CA GLU A 2 9.51 -22.93 -10.74
C GLU A 2 8.36 -22.03 -11.21
N THR A 3 7.08 -22.32 -10.93
CA THR A 3 5.98 -21.44 -11.37
C THR A 3 5.83 -20.23 -10.44
N TYR A 4 5.22 -19.13 -10.92
CA TYR A 4 4.86 -17.98 -10.06
C TYR A 4 4.02 -18.40 -8.84
N ARG A 5 3.20 -19.44 -8.99
CA ARG A 5 2.42 -20.02 -7.90
C ARG A 5 3.31 -20.60 -6.81
N ASP A 6 4.31 -21.40 -7.19
CA ASP A 6 5.24 -22.03 -6.23
C ASP A 6 6.05 -20.98 -5.46
N LEU A 7 6.51 -19.93 -6.16
CA LEU A 7 7.19 -18.80 -5.53
C LEU A 7 6.31 -18.12 -4.49
N PHE A 8 5.07 -17.79 -4.85
CA PHE A 8 4.14 -17.10 -3.96
C PHE A 8 3.79 -17.94 -2.72
N ILE A 9 3.44 -19.21 -2.91
CA ILE A 9 3.09 -20.13 -1.82
C ILE A 9 4.25 -20.25 -0.83
N ARG A 10 5.51 -20.25 -1.30
CA ARG A 10 6.68 -20.26 -0.41
C ARG A 10 6.84 -18.97 0.39
N VAL A 11 6.58 -17.81 -0.21
CA VAL A 11 6.60 -16.52 0.49
C VAL A 11 5.53 -16.48 1.59
N GLU A 12 4.31 -16.89 1.25
CA GLU A 12 3.19 -16.98 2.19
C GLU A 12 3.47 -17.99 3.33
N ALA A 13 3.96 -19.18 3.00
CA ALA A 13 4.31 -20.21 3.97
C ALA A 13 5.39 -19.73 4.94
N THR A 14 6.46 -19.10 4.44
CA THR A 14 7.49 -18.52 5.30
C THR A 14 6.94 -17.41 6.19
N LEU A 15 6.05 -16.55 5.70
CA LEU A 15 5.38 -15.56 6.57
C LEU A 15 4.58 -16.23 7.69
N LYS A 16 3.86 -17.29 7.36
CA LYS A 16 3.05 -18.03 8.33
C LYS A 16 3.92 -18.70 9.40
N GLU A 17 5.07 -19.26 9.01
CA GLU A 17 6.02 -19.90 9.91
C GLU A 17 6.68 -18.91 10.89
N VAL A 18 6.98 -17.68 10.46
CA VAL A 18 7.64 -16.68 11.32
C VAL A 18 6.65 -15.81 12.09
N SER A 19 5.35 -15.87 11.76
CA SER A 19 4.31 -15.14 12.47
C SER A 19 4.10 -15.74 13.86
N THR A 20 3.93 -14.89 14.86
CA THR A 20 3.56 -15.29 16.22
C THR A 20 2.07 -15.54 16.38
N LEU A 21 1.27 -15.32 15.33
CA LEU A 21 -0.18 -15.55 15.37
C LEU A 21 -0.49 -17.05 15.30
N PRO A 22 -1.56 -17.50 15.97
CA PRO A 22 -2.19 -18.78 15.68
C PRO A 22 -2.55 -18.91 14.17
N PRO A 23 -2.47 -20.11 13.57
CA PRO A 23 -2.72 -20.29 12.15
C PRO A 23 -4.07 -19.79 11.65
N ASP A 24 -5.14 -19.98 12.44
CA ASP A 24 -6.48 -19.49 12.14
C ASP A 24 -6.56 -17.97 12.13
N LEU A 25 -5.87 -17.30 13.06
CA LEU A 25 -5.82 -15.85 13.12
C LEU A 25 -4.97 -15.26 11.98
N PHE A 26 -3.90 -15.94 11.57
CA PHE A 26 -3.14 -15.59 10.37
C PHE A 26 -4.05 -15.63 9.13
N GLU A 27 -4.75 -16.76 8.92
CA GLU A 27 -5.68 -16.92 7.78
C GLU A 27 -6.80 -15.90 7.82
N LEU A 28 -7.33 -15.56 9.01
CA LEU A 28 -8.34 -14.53 9.16
C LEU A 28 -7.82 -13.16 8.70
N ARG A 29 -6.70 -12.69 9.29
CA ARG A 29 -6.17 -11.33 9.05
C ARG A 29 -5.63 -11.14 7.65
N PHE A 30 -4.87 -12.10 7.12
CA PHE A 30 -4.42 -12.04 5.73
C PHE A 30 -5.57 -12.32 4.76
N GLY A 31 -6.51 -13.21 5.12
CA GLY A 31 -7.67 -13.57 4.30
C GLY A 31 -8.62 -12.41 4.01
N GLU A 32 -8.67 -11.37 4.84
CA GLU A 32 -9.43 -10.14 4.56
C GLU A 32 -9.03 -9.52 3.21
N PHE A 33 -7.74 -9.57 2.86
CA PHE A 33 -7.20 -9.01 1.61
C PHE A 33 -7.60 -9.82 0.37
N LYS A 34 -8.10 -11.05 0.53
CA LYS A 34 -8.66 -11.85 -0.57
C LYS A 34 -10.02 -11.33 -1.05
N ARG A 35 -10.70 -10.48 -0.26
CA ARG A 35 -12.05 -9.94 -0.57
C ARG A 35 -12.08 -8.42 -0.69
N TYR A 36 -10.91 -7.78 -0.75
CA TYR A 36 -10.82 -6.31 -0.75
C TYR A 36 -11.56 -5.65 -1.93
N GLU A 37 -11.63 -6.33 -3.07
CA GLU A 37 -12.30 -5.86 -4.30
C GLU A 37 -13.83 -5.96 -4.24
N GLU A 38 -14.38 -6.72 -3.29
CA GLU A 38 -15.82 -6.93 -3.09
C GLU A 38 -16.46 -5.87 -2.19
N ARG A 39 -15.64 -5.04 -1.53
CA ARG A 39 -16.11 -4.03 -0.57
C ARG A 39 -16.96 -2.98 -1.28
N LYS A 40 -18.07 -2.65 -0.65
CA LYS A 40 -18.88 -1.47 -1.01
C LYS A 40 -18.37 -0.30 -0.19
N LEU A 41 -17.89 0.73 -0.87
CA LEU A 41 -17.35 1.93 -0.24
C LEU A 41 -18.36 3.07 -0.33
N SER A 42 -18.58 3.76 0.79
CA SER A 42 -19.27 5.04 0.82
C SER A 42 -18.32 6.17 0.41
N ASP A 43 -18.86 7.37 0.16
CA ASP A 43 -18.03 8.55 -0.11
C ASP A 43 -17.11 8.91 1.08
N VAL A 44 -17.56 8.67 2.31
CA VAL A 44 -16.74 8.78 3.52
C VAL A 44 -15.58 7.78 3.51
N ASP A 45 -15.80 6.54 3.07
CA ASP A 45 -14.74 5.55 2.96
C ASP A 45 -13.70 5.94 1.91
N TYR A 46 -14.14 6.40 0.73
CA TYR A 46 -13.25 6.88 -0.33
C TYR A 46 -12.39 8.06 0.15
N PHE A 47 -13.01 9.05 0.81
CA PHE A 47 -12.29 10.19 1.35
C PHE A 47 -11.31 9.77 2.45
N ARG A 48 -11.73 8.93 3.39
CA ARG A 48 -10.85 8.39 4.45
C ARG A 48 -9.63 7.71 3.84
N ILE A 49 -9.81 6.82 2.86
CA ILE A 49 -8.69 6.14 2.19
C ILE A 49 -7.74 7.16 1.54
N MET A 50 -8.29 8.20 0.88
CA MET A 50 -7.49 9.27 0.29
C MET A 50 -6.63 10.00 1.33
N VAL A 51 -7.20 10.36 2.48
CA VAL A 51 -6.48 10.99 3.59
C VAL A 51 -5.35 10.08 4.09
N GLU A 52 -5.63 8.81 4.32
CA GLU A 52 -4.65 7.85 4.82
C GLU A 52 -3.46 7.72 3.85
N VAL A 53 -3.71 7.57 2.55
CA VAL A 53 -2.62 7.44 1.56
C VAL A 53 -1.78 8.72 1.44
N VAL A 54 -2.38 9.90 1.60
CA VAL A 54 -1.63 11.17 1.68
C VAL A 54 -0.67 11.15 2.86
N PHE A 55 -1.08 10.67 4.04
CA PHE A 55 -0.19 10.56 5.19
C PHE A 55 0.87 9.46 5.02
N TYR A 56 0.56 8.35 4.34
CA TYR A 56 1.55 7.32 3.98
C TYR A 56 2.63 7.82 3.00
N SER A 57 2.31 8.77 2.12
CA SER A 57 3.26 9.32 1.14
C SER A 57 4.50 9.90 1.83
N GLY A 58 5.69 9.31 1.61
CA GLY A 58 6.94 9.80 2.19
C GLY A 58 7.15 9.52 3.69
N PHE A 59 6.31 8.68 4.32
CA PHE A 59 6.51 8.23 5.71
C PHE A 59 6.67 6.71 5.78
N LYS A 60 7.34 6.23 6.84
CA LYS A 60 7.35 4.81 7.16
C LYS A 60 5.93 4.38 7.52
N ALA A 61 5.44 3.31 6.92
CA ALA A 61 4.06 2.85 7.14
C ALA A 61 3.74 2.62 8.62
N GLY A 62 4.65 2.00 9.39
CA GLY A 62 4.46 1.79 10.83
C GLY A 62 4.31 3.09 11.65
N THR A 63 4.89 4.21 11.20
CA THR A 63 4.70 5.53 11.84
C THR A 63 3.29 6.04 11.62
N VAL A 64 2.75 5.87 10.40
CA VAL A 64 1.40 6.34 10.04
C VAL A 64 0.34 5.44 10.66
N THR A 65 0.50 4.11 10.59
CA THR A 65 -0.44 3.13 11.15
C THR A 65 -0.75 3.40 12.63
N LYS A 66 0.26 3.74 13.43
CA LYS A 66 0.10 4.08 14.86
C LYS A 66 -0.71 5.37 15.11
N LYS A 67 -0.80 6.24 14.10
CA LYS A 67 -1.48 7.55 14.17
C LYS A 67 -2.79 7.58 13.38
N LEU A 68 -3.22 6.46 12.78
CA LEU A 68 -4.44 6.39 11.96
C LEU A 68 -5.70 6.76 12.75
N GLY A 69 -5.80 6.35 14.02
CA GLY A 69 -6.92 6.75 14.88
C GLY A 69 -7.06 8.26 14.93
N LYS A 70 -5.95 8.96 15.22
CA LYS A 70 -5.96 10.42 15.32
C LYS A 70 -6.14 11.12 13.98
N ILE A 71 -5.58 10.58 12.90
CA ILE A 71 -5.81 11.07 11.54
C ILE A 71 -7.31 11.00 11.21
N ARG A 72 -7.99 9.90 11.52
CA ARG A 72 -9.43 9.74 11.24
C ARG A 72 -10.30 10.66 12.10
N GLU A 73 -9.90 10.92 13.34
CA GLU A 73 -10.59 11.90 14.20
C GLU A 73 -10.54 13.31 13.61
N TYR A 74 -9.37 13.74 13.14
CA TYR A 74 -9.20 15.07 12.55
C TYR A 74 -9.75 15.20 11.13
N PHE A 75 -9.93 14.10 10.41
CA PHE A 75 -10.44 14.13 9.04
C PHE A 75 -11.61 13.15 8.86
N PRO A 76 -12.77 13.41 9.50
CA PRO A 76 -13.86 12.45 9.58
C PRO A 76 -14.61 12.29 8.24
N ASP A 77 -14.79 13.38 7.50
CA ASP A 77 -15.54 13.40 6.23
C ASP A 77 -15.14 14.62 5.37
N HIS A 78 -15.42 14.54 4.06
CA HIS A 78 -15.04 15.57 3.09
C HIS A 78 -15.84 16.88 3.25
N VAL A 79 -17.05 16.86 3.80
CA VAL A 79 -17.89 18.06 3.96
C VAL A 79 -17.38 18.92 5.10
N THR A 80 -17.04 18.30 6.23
CA THR A 80 -16.47 18.96 7.40
C THR A 80 -15.08 19.49 7.06
N VAL A 81 -14.21 18.64 6.52
CA VAL A 81 -12.81 18.98 6.26
C VAL A 81 -12.65 20.06 5.20
N ALA A 82 -13.53 20.12 4.19
CA ALA A 82 -13.48 21.18 3.17
C ALA A 82 -13.69 22.61 3.74
N LYS A 83 -14.31 22.71 4.93
CA LYS A 83 -14.58 23.98 5.62
C LYS A 83 -13.46 24.41 6.56
N TYR A 84 -12.45 23.58 6.78
CA TYR A 84 -11.35 23.91 7.68
C TYR A 84 -10.59 25.14 7.22
N GLY A 85 -10.25 25.98 8.20
CA GLY A 85 -9.47 27.20 8.04
C GLY A 85 -8.16 27.17 8.82
N GLU A 86 -7.54 28.34 8.97
CA GLU A 86 -6.24 28.47 9.65
C GLU A 86 -6.28 28.03 11.12
N GLU A 87 -7.39 28.28 11.81
CA GLU A 87 -7.58 27.90 13.20
C GLU A 87 -7.58 26.38 13.37
N ASP A 88 -8.29 25.65 12.50
CA ASP A 88 -8.29 24.18 12.49
C ASP A 88 -6.89 23.63 12.20
N ILE A 89 -6.18 24.21 11.22
CA ILE A 89 -4.80 23.82 10.90
C ILE A 89 -3.89 24.01 12.12
N CYS A 90 -3.97 25.15 12.80
CA CYS A 90 -3.19 25.42 14.01
C CYS A 90 -3.52 24.46 15.15
N MET A 91 -4.81 24.13 15.33
CA MET A 91 -5.25 23.14 16.31
C MET A 91 -4.67 21.76 16.00
N ILE A 92 -4.77 21.29 14.76
CA ILE A 92 -4.23 19.98 14.34
C ILE A 92 -2.70 19.94 14.51
N LEU A 93 -2.00 21.02 14.16
CA LEU A 93 -0.55 21.12 14.30
C LEU A 93 -0.07 21.14 15.75
N SER A 94 -0.94 21.50 16.69
CA SER A 94 -0.62 21.51 18.11
C SER A 94 -0.67 20.11 18.73
N ASP A 95 -1.31 19.15 18.07
CA ASP A 95 -1.45 17.79 18.57
C ASP A 95 -0.24 16.91 18.21
N SER A 96 0.40 16.34 19.23
CA SER A 96 1.54 15.45 19.07
C SER A 96 1.17 14.03 18.62
N GLU A 97 -0.10 13.65 18.74
CA GLU A 97 -0.64 12.34 18.37
C GLU A 97 -0.88 12.21 16.87
N ILE A 98 -1.00 13.31 16.12
CA ILE A 98 -1.00 13.31 14.65
C ILE A 98 0.40 13.52 14.06
N ILE A 99 0.54 13.34 12.74
CA ILE A 99 1.72 13.75 11.98
C ILE A 99 1.58 15.24 11.71
N ARG A 100 2.38 16.06 12.42
CA ARG A 100 2.41 17.52 12.32
C ARG A 100 3.07 18.01 11.02
N ASN A 101 2.44 17.71 9.89
CA ASN A 101 2.88 18.13 8.56
C ASN A 101 1.84 19.07 7.96
N ARG A 102 2.11 20.38 8.07
CA ARG A 102 1.22 21.44 7.60
C ARG A 102 0.79 21.27 6.14
N ARG A 103 1.74 21.01 5.24
CA ARG A 103 1.48 20.84 3.80
C ARG A 103 0.52 19.69 3.51
N LYS A 104 0.58 18.61 4.29
CA LYS A 104 -0.35 17.48 4.13
C LYS A 104 -1.74 17.77 4.67
N ILE A 105 -1.82 18.51 5.78
CA ILE A 105 -3.11 18.95 6.34
C ILE A 105 -3.80 19.87 5.33
N GLU A 106 -3.09 20.87 4.82
CA GLU A 106 -3.58 21.77 3.77
C GLU A 106 -3.99 21.00 2.50
N ALA A 107 -3.19 20.03 2.06
CA ALA A 107 -3.53 19.17 0.92
C ALA A 107 -4.81 18.35 1.15
N VAL A 108 -5.02 17.81 2.36
CA VAL A 108 -6.24 17.07 2.70
C VAL A 108 -7.47 17.98 2.66
N ILE A 109 -7.35 19.23 3.12
CA ILE A 109 -8.41 20.23 3.05
C ILE A 109 -8.76 20.56 1.59
N GLU A 110 -7.76 20.79 0.74
CA GLU A 110 -7.98 21.08 -0.67
C GLU A 110 -8.55 19.87 -1.43
N ASN A 111 -8.06 18.67 -1.11
CA ASN A 111 -8.61 17.44 -1.64
C ASN A 111 -10.07 17.26 -1.25
N ALA A 112 -10.48 17.64 -0.04
CA ALA A 112 -11.88 17.57 0.39
C ALA A 112 -12.79 18.49 -0.44
N ARG A 113 -12.30 19.68 -0.82
CA ARG A 113 -13.02 20.61 -1.72
C ARG A 113 -13.16 20.00 -3.11
N THR A 114 -12.05 19.51 -3.68
CA THR A 114 -12.05 18.81 -4.97
C THR A 114 -12.98 17.58 -4.97
N PHE A 115 -13.04 16.87 -3.83
CA PHE A 115 -13.91 15.72 -3.64
C PHE A 115 -15.40 16.11 -3.68
N ASN A 116 -15.76 17.24 -3.05
CA ASN A 116 -17.12 17.80 -3.12
C ASN A 116 -17.52 18.11 -4.57
N ASP A 117 -16.64 18.75 -5.34
CA ASP A 117 -16.91 19.08 -6.75
C ASP A 117 -17.16 17.82 -7.60
N ILE A 118 -16.41 16.75 -7.33
CA ILE A 118 -16.62 15.44 -7.95
C ILE A 118 -17.99 14.87 -7.58
N ILE A 119 -18.38 14.91 -6.30
CA ILE A 119 -19.70 14.44 -5.88
C ILE A 119 -20.81 15.26 -6.54
N LEU A 120 -20.67 16.59 -6.60
CA LEU A 120 -21.64 17.45 -7.27
C LEU A 120 -21.81 17.09 -8.75
N LYS A 121 -20.72 16.75 -9.44
CA LYS A 121 -20.74 16.40 -10.86
C LYS A 121 -21.23 14.98 -11.16
N TYR A 122 -20.83 14.00 -10.36
CA TYR A 122 -21.06 12.57 -10.65
C TYR A 122 -22.10 11.91 -9.72
N GLY A 123 -22.59 12.63 -8.72
CA GLY A 123 -23.53 12.17 -7.69
C GLY A 123 -22.90 11.36 -6.55
N SER A 124 -21.71 10.78 -6.76
CA SER A 124 -20.88 10.16 -5.72
C SER A 124 -19.46 9.95 -6.24
N PHE A 125 -18.49 9.75 -5.34
CA PHE A 125 -17.13 9.39 -5.75
C PHE A 125 -17.09 8.01 -6.40
N GLY A 126 -17.90 7.06 -5.91
CA GLY A 126 -18.04 5.74 -6.54
C GLY A 126 -18.52 5.81 -8.00
N ASN A 127 -19.46 6.71 -8.31
CA ASN A 127 -19.91 6.94 -9.70
C ASN A 127 -18.81 7.58 -10.55
N TYR A 128 -18.04 8.50 -9.96
CA TYR A 128 -16.86 9.06 -10.61
C TYR A 128 -15.85 7.96 -10.98
N VAL A 129 -15.49 7.05 -10.07
CA VAL A 129 -14.62 5.90 -10.39
C VAL A 129 -15.22 5.04 -11.52
N LYS A 130 -16.52 4.72 -11.44
CA LYS A 130 -17.21 3.92 -12.46
C LYS A 130 -17.22 4.57 -13.85
N SER A 131 -17.22 5.90 -13.94
CA SER A 131 -17.23 6.61 -15.22
C SER A 131 -16.00 6.31 -16.08
N PHE A 132 -14.88 5.92 -15.48
CA PHE A 132 -13.67 5.49 -16.17
C PHE A 132 -13.67 4.02 -16.59
N LYS A 133 -14.59 3.21 -16.07
CA LYS A 133 -14.63 1.76 -16.29
C LYS A 133 -13.27 1.07 -16.05
N PRO A 134 -12.61 1.31 -14.88
CA PRO A 134 -11.22 0.91 -14.65
C PRO A 134 -11.00 -0.62 -14.60
N LYS A 135 -12.07 -1.42 -14.47
CA LYS A 135 -11.99 -2.89 -14.49
C LYS A 135 -12.13 -3.49 -15.90
N GLU A 136 -12.48 -2.69 -16.91
CA GLU A 136 -12.68 -3.18 -18.28
C GLU A 136 -11.37 -3.28 -19.09
N SER A 137 -10.37 -2.43 -18.81
CA SER A 137 -9.07 -2.47 -19.48
C SER A 137 -7.96 -1.80 -18.67
N PHE A 138 -6.71 -2.17 -18.94
CA PHE A 138 -5.54 -1.51 -18.35
C PHE A 138 -5.45 -0.03 -18.76
N GLU A 139 -5.85 0.32 -19.99
CA GLU A 139 -5.89 1.71 -20.44
C GLU A 139 -6.87 2.55 -19.62
N ASN A 140 -8.08 2.04 -19.37
CA ASN A 140 -9.08 2.71 -18.54
C ASN A 140 -8.60 2.88 -17.09
N LEU A 141 -7.96 1.85 -16.55
CA LEU A 141 -7.33 1.90 -15.23
C LEU A 141 -6.26 3.02 -15.16
N MET A 142 -5.41 3.14 -16.18
CA MET A 142 -4.37 4.16 -16.24
C MET A 142 -4.93 5.57 -16.49
N ARG A 143 -6.02 5.70 -17.23
CA ARG A 143 -6.74 6.98 -17.39
C ARG A 143 -7.28 7.49 -16.06
N PHE A 144 -7.91 6.61 -15.27
CA PHE A 144 -8.37 6.98 -13.92
C PHE A 144 -7.20 7.41 -13.04
N ARG A 145 -6.09 6.66 -13.09
CA ARG A 145 -4.86 7.00 -12.37
C ARG A 145 -4.36 8.40 -12.72
N GLU A 146 -4.31 8.74 -14.02
CA GLU A 146 -3.81 10.03 -14.45
C GLU A 146 -4.74 11.17 -14.04
N ASP A 147 -6.06 10.97 -14.10
CA ASP A 147 -7.03 11.98 -13.66
C ASP A 147 -6.91 12.27 -12.16
N ILE A 148 -6.80 11.24 -11.30
CA ILE A 148 -6.64 11.47 -9.85
C ILE A 148 -5.29 12.11 -9.49
N LYS A 149 -4.21 11.83 -10.26
CA LYS A 149 -2.91 12.49 -10.07
C LYS A 149 -2.97 13.98 -10.34
N HIS A 150 -3.76 14.40 -11.33
CA HIS A 150 -3.89 15.80 -11.70
C HIS A 150 -4.87 16.56 -10.81
N ARG A 151 -5.91 15.89 -10.30
CA ARG A 151 -6.94 16.54 -9.48
C ARG A 151 -6.56 16.69 -8.01
N PHE A 152 -5.84 15.72 -7.45
CA PHE A 152 -5.64 15.65 -6.01
C PHE A 152 -4.19 15.87 -5.60
N GLU A 153 -4.02 16.70 -4.57
CA GLU A 153 -2.75 16.97 -3.93
C GLU A 153 -2.19 15.72 -3.25
N TYR A 154 -0.87 15.52 -3.33
CA TYR A 154 -0.15 14.37 -2.78
C TYR A 154 -0.52 12.98 -3.36
N LEU A 155 -1.36 12.91 -4.40
CA LEU A 155 -1.63 11.68 -5.16
C LEU A 155 -0.68 11.51 -6.36
N GLY A 156 0.63 11.63 -6.12
CA GLY A 156 1.65 11.44 -7.17
C GLY A 156 1.74 10.00 -7.69
N ASP A 157 2.73 9.70 -8.55
CA ASP A 157 2.77 8.46 -9.35
C ASP A 157 2.54 7.16 -8.57
N ILE A 158 3.21 6.99 -7.43
CA ILE A 158 3.09 5.80 -6.58
C ILE A 158 1.89 5.88 -5.66
N THR A 159 1.58 7.07 -5.12
CA THR A 159 0.45 7.25 -4.20
C THR A 159 -0.89 7.06 -4.90
N ALA A 160 -1.00 7.41 -6.18
CA ALA A 160 -2.18 7.11 -6.98
C ALA A 160 -2.44 5.60 -7.08
N TYR A 161 -1.40 4.77 -7.30
CA TYR A 161 -1.55 3.32 -7.24
C TYR A 161 -1.95 2.84 -5.85
N HIS A 162 -1.42 3.45 -4.79
CA HIS A 162 -1.82 3.14 -3.41
C HIS A 162 -3.31 3.35 -3.21
N PHE A 163 -3.83 4.52 -3.60
CA PHE A 163 -5.23 4.85 -3.52
C PHE A 163 -6.09 3.86 -4.30
N MET A 164 -5.76 3.64 -5.57
CA MET A 164 -6.50 2.73 -6.46
C MET A 164 -6.58 1.31 -5.91
N MET A 165 -5.46 0.78 -5.41
CA MET A 165 -5.41 -0.53 -4.77
C MET A 165 -6.27 -0.58 -3.51
N ASP A 166 -6.17 0.44 -2.65
CA ASP A 166 -6.90 0.50 -1.39
C ASP A 166 -8.41 0.76 -1.56
N ILE A 167 -8.86 1.23 -2.73
CA ILE A 167 -10.29 1.29 -3.09
C ILE A 167 -10.79 0.03 -3.82
N GLY A 168 -9.93 -0.98 -3.99
CA GLY A 168 -10.30 -2.28 -4.58
C GLY A 168 -10.27 -2.33 -6.11
N LEU A 169 -9.47 -1.48 -6.77
CA LEU A 169 -9.16 -1.65 -8.19
C LEU A 169 -8.06 -2.72 -8.38
N PRO A 170 -8.07 -3.45 -9.51
CA PRO A 170 -7.13 -4.54 -9.77
C PRO A 170 -5.76 -3.97 -10.17
N VAL A 171 -5.06 -3.40 -9.19
CA VAL A 171 -3.73 -2.83 -9.35
C VAL A 171 -2.92 -3.07 -8.08
N ILE A 172 -1.60 -3.01 -8.21
CA ILE A 172 -0.66 -3.07 -7.10
C ILE A 172 0.10 -1.75 -7.01
N LYS A 173 0.52 -1.37 -5.80
CA LYS A 173 1.40 -0.23 -5.60
C LYS A 173 2.87 -0.66 -5.78
N PRO A 174 3.58 -0.21 -6.83
CA PRO A 174 4.95 -0.65 -7.07
C PRO A 174 5.93 0.08 -6.15
N ASP A 175 5.90 -0.26 -4.87
CA ASP A 175 6.71 0.40 -3.85
C ASP A 175 8.10 -0.21 -3.70
N ARG A 176 8.90 0.42 -2.83
CA ARG A 176 10.30 0.01 -2.57
C ARG A 176 10.44 -1.42 -2.04
N VAL A 177 9.39 -2.01 -1.44
CA VAL A 177 9.44 -3.39 -0.97
C VAL A 177 9.26 -4.32 -2.15
N LEU A 178 8.22 -4.13 -2.94
CA LEU A 178 7.95 -4.94 -4.12
C LEU A 178 9.05 -4.83 -5.17
N THR A 179 9.47 -3.62 -5.52
CA THR A 179 10.52 -3.40 -6.51
C THR A 179 11.83 -4.07 -6.10
N ARG A 180 12.23 -3.96 -4.82
CA ARG A 180 13.40 -4.65 -4.27
C ARG A 180 13.26 -6.16 -4.35
N ILE A 181 12.15 -6.73 -3.90
CA ILE A 181 11.96 -8.20 -3.89
C ILE A 181 11.98 -8.73 -5.33
N PHE A 182 11.25 -8.09 -6.24
CA PHE A 182 11.16 -8.54 -7.62
C PHE A 182 12.49 -8.40 -8.36
N LYS A 183 13.25 -7.33 -8.10
CA LYS A 183 14.62 -7.19 -8.62
C LYS A 183 15.54 -8.27 -8.08
N ARG A 184 15.48 -8.56 -6.78
CA ARG A 184 16.30 -9.62 -6.16
C ARG A 184 15.97 -11.01 -6.68
N LEU A 185 14.73 -11.25 -7.10
CA LEU A 185 14.32 -12.47 -7.81
C LEU A 185 14.69 -12.45 -9.30
N GLY A 186 15.12 -11.30 -9.82
CA GLY A 186 15.41 -11.10 -11.24
C GLY A 186 14.16 -11.12 -12.12
N LEU A 187 13.01 -10.73 -11.56
CA LEU A 187 11.74 -10.58 -12.26
C LEU A 187 11.59 -9.22 -12.95
N ILE A 188 12.35 -8.22 -12.49
CA ILE A 188 12.47 -6.89 -13.10
C ILE A 188 13.95 -6.51 -13.21
N GLU A 189 14.27 -5.62 -14.15
CA GLU A 189 15.66 -5.17 -14.40
C GLU A 189 16.21 -4.30 -13.25
N SER A 190 15.42 -3.32 -12.82
CA SER A 190 15.81 -2.32 -11.82
C SER A 190 14.62 -1.84 -10.99
N GLU A 191 14.87 -1.18 -9.85
CA GLU A 191 13.81 -0.85 -8.88
C GLU A 191 12.88 0.30 -9.33
N ASP A 192 13.23 1.00 -10.40
CA ASP A 192 12.46 2.08 -11.04
C ASP A 192 11.51 1.57 -12.16
N LYS A 193 11.56 0.27 -12.50
CA LYS A 193 10.68 -0.35 -13.51
C LYS A 193 9.29 -0.66 -12.96
N HIS A 194 8.54 0.37 -12.61
CA HIS A 194 7.22 0.22 -11.99
C HIS A 194 6.20 -0.55 -12.86
N LEU A 195 6.24 -0.38 -14.18
CA LEU A 195 5.35 -1.11 -15.10
C LEU A 195 5.65 -2.61 -15.12
N GLU A 196 6.94 -3.00 -15.08
CA GLU A 196 7.31 -4.41 -14.97
C GLU A 196 6.78 -4.98 -13.65
N VAL A 197 6.84 -4.24 -12.54
CA VAL A 197 6.24 -4.69 -11.27
C VAL A 197 4.75 -5.00 -11.40
N LEU A 198 3.98 -4.17 -12.09
CA LEU A 198 2.55 -4.43 -12.33
C LEU A 198 2.36 -5.72 -13.14
N GLU A 199 3.15 -5.91 -14.20
CA GLU A 199 3.10 -7.11 -15.05
C GLU A 199 3.43 -8.38 -14.24
N GLN A 200 4.51 -8.34 -13.46
CA GLN A 200 4.92 -9.47 -12.62
C GLN A 200 3.86 -9.80 -11.57
N ALA A 201 3.27 -8.79 -10.94
CA ALA A 201 2.17 -8.98 -9.98
C ALA A 201 0.94 -9.62 -10.64
N GLN A 202 0.61 -9.23 -11.88
CA GLN A 202 -0.47 -9.86 -12.65
C GLN A 202 -0.19 -11.34 -12.90
N ARG A 203 1.07 -11.71 -13.22
CA ARG A 203 1.46 -13.12 -13.38
C ARG A 203 1.33 -13.93 -12.09
N PHE A 204 1.67 -13.34 -10.94
CA PHE A 204 1.40 -13.95 -9.63
C PHE A 204 -0.09 -14.14 -9.37
N SER A 205 -0.90 -13.12 -9.63
CA SER A 205 -2.36 -13.19 -9.46
C SER A 205 -2.97 -14.28 -10.35
N LEU A 206 -2.63 -14.32 -11.64
CA LEU A 206 -3.11 -15.34 -12.57
C LEU A 206 -2.70 -16.76 -12.18
N ALA A 207 -1.45 -16.96 -11.74
CA ALA A 207 -0.96 -18.29 -11.38
C ALA A 207 -1.55 -18.84 -10.08
N THR A 208 -1.88 -17.96 -9.14
CA THR A 208 -2.42 -18.33 -7.82
C THR A 208 -3.94 -18.32 -7.76
N GLY A 209 -4.60 -17.51 -8.60
CA GLY A 209 -6.01 -17.20 -8.50
C GLY A 209 -6.35 -16.18 -7.41
N TYR A 210 -5.34 -15.59 -6.75
CA TYR A 210 -5.56 -14.58 -5.70
C TYR A 210 -5.62 -13.16 -6.28
N PRO A 211 -6.41 -12.25 -5.68
CA PRO A 211 -6.48 -10.86 -6.11
C PRO A 211 -5.15 -10.15 -5.87
N LEU A 212 -4.87 -9.11 -6.66
CA LEU A 212 -3.61 -8.35 -6.60
C LEU A 212 -3.35 -7.77 -5.20
N ARG A 213 -4.41 -7.38 -4.47
CA ARG A 213 -4.29 -6.90 -3.09
C ARG A 213 -3.78 -7.97 -2.11
N TYR A 214 -4.12 -9.24 -2.33
CA TYR A 214 -3.57 -10.33 -1.53
C TYR A 214 -2.10 -10.59 -1.88
N ILE A 215 -1.77 -10.53 -3.18
CA ILE A 215 -0.38 -10.63 -3.64
C ILE A 215 0.48 -9.53 -3.01
N ASP A 216 -0.02 -8.30 -3.04
CA ASP A 216 0.61 -7.11 -2.45
C ASP A 216 0.92 -7.29 -0.97
N ILE A 217 -0.09 -7.56 -0.15
CA ILE A 217 0.09 -7.59 1.31
C ILE A 217 1.09 -8.68 1.73
N ILE A 218 1.09 -9.83 1.06
CA ILE A 218 2.03 -10.92 1.33
C ILE A 218 3.47 -10.45 1.01
N PHE A 219 3.74 -9.91 -0.17
CA PHE A 219 5.08 -9.44 -0.50
C PHE A 219 5.52 -8.23 0.33
N VAL A 220 4.61 -7.29 0.60
CA VAL A 220 4.88 -6.14 1.45
C VAL A 220 5.28 -6.62 2.85
N LYS A 221 4.50 -7.50 3.49
CA LYS A 221 4.86 -8.01 4.82
C LYS A 221 6.11 -8.89 4.81
N TYR A 222 6.41 -9.56 3.70
CA TYR A 222 7.66 -10.29 3.54
C TYR A 222 8.91 -9.42 3.56
N GLY A 223 8.84 -8.15 3.14
CA GLY A 223 10.00 -7.27 3.06
C GLY A 223 9.89 -5.95 3.82
N GLN A 224 8.76 -5.67 4.46
CA GLN A 224 8.56 -4.44 5.22
C GLN A 224 9.35 -4.50 6.53
N MET A 225 10.06 -3.41 6.83
CA MET A 225 10.80 -3.27 8.08
C MET A 225 9.88 -2.84 9.23
N GLY A 226 10.12 -3.41 10.40
CA GLY A 226 9.54 -3.05 11.68
C GLY A 226 8.46 -4.01 12.16
N LYS A 227 8.31 -4.09 13.48
CA LYS A 227 7.30 -4.90 14.16
C LYS A 227 5.89 -4.52 13.71
N ASP A 228 5.09 -5.54 13.40
CA ASP A 228 3.69 -5.45 13.05
C ASP A 228 2.88 -6.42 13.91
N GLU A 229 2.32 -5.91 15.00
CA GLU A 229 1.54 -6.68 15.97
C GLU A 229 0.22 -7.19 15.37
N TYR A 230 -0.31 -6.50 14.37
CA TYR A 230 -1.50 -6.94 13.66
C TYR A 230 -1.20 -8.16 12.77
N PHE A 231 0.01 -8.35 12.25
CA PHE A 231 0.35 -9.58 11.54
C PHE A 231 1.20 -10.57 12.35
N GLY A 232 1.49 -10.23 13.63
CA GLY A 232 2.37 -11.01 14.49
C GLY A 232 3.78 -11.16 13.94
N LEU A 233 4.29 -10.12 13.27
CA LEU A 233 5.62 -10.14 12.66
C LEU A 233 6.56 -9.24 13.46
N GLU A 234 7.68 -9.78 13.92
CA GLU A 234 8.70 -8.96 14.60
C GLU A 234 9.47 -8.04 13.64
N ASP A 235 9.71 -8.51 12.42
CA ASP A 235 10.29 -7.74 11.32
C ASP A 235 10.14 -8.52 10.00
N GLY A 236 10.31 -7.86 8.86
CA GLY A 236 10.34 -8.52 7.55
C GLY A 236 11.54 -9.47 7.36
N ILE A 237 11.50 -10.23 6.26
CA ILE A 237 12.53 -11.20 5.86
C ILE A 237 13.44 -10.58 4.78
N CYS A 238 12.86 -10.13 3.67
CA CYS A 238 13.61 -9.55 2.54
C CYS A 238 13.87 -8.04 2.75
N LEU A 239 14.53 -7.70 3.84
CA LEU A 239 14.83 -6.31 4.23
C LEU A 239 15.82 -5.64 3.27
N GLU A 240 15.78 -4.31 3.22
CA GLU A 240 16.73 -3.52 2.42
C GLU A 240 18.17 -3.77 2.89
N LYS A 241 18.39 -3.69 4.20
CA LYS A 241 19.65 -3.99 4.88
C LYS A 241 19.49 -5.24 5.72
N ASN A 242 20.53 -6.09 5.74
CA ASN A 242 20.57 -7.33 6.52
C ASN A 242 19.34 -8.23 6.31
N PRO A 243 19.00 -8.61 5.06
CA PRO A 243 17.89 -9.54 4.83
C PRO A 243 18.18 -10.89 5.50
N LYS A 244 17.13 -11.51 6.04
CA LYS A 244 17.17 -12.80 6.75
C LYS A 244 17.18 -13.95 5.75
N CYS A 245 18.23 -14.02 4.92
CA CYS A 245 18.35 -14.96 3.80
C CYS A 245 18.33 -16.43 4.25
N GLU A 246 18.73 -16.71 5.49
CA GLU A 246 18.79 -18.03 6.12
C GLU A 246 17.41 -18.65 6.39
N ILE A 247 16.38 -17.82 6.60
CA ILE A 247 14.99 -18.26 6.78
C ILE A 247 14.10 -17.97 5.56
N CYS A 248 14.67 -17.44 4.48
CA CYS A 248 13.93 -17.01 3.30
C CYS A 248 13.49 -18.23 2.47
N GLY A 249 12.19 -18.58 2.47
CA GLY A 249 11.67 -19.75 1.73
C GLY A 249 11.83 -19.70 0.21
N ILE A 250 12.14 -18.52 -0.34
CA ILE A 250 12.47 -18.30 -1.75
C ILE A 250 13.96 -18.06 -2.01
N ARG A 251 14.84 -18.38 -1.05
CA ARG A 251 16.29 -18.13 -1.18
C ARG A 251 16.90 -18.78 -2.42
N LYS A 252 16.50 -20.01 -2.76
CA LYS A 252 17.02 -20.78 -3.91
C LYS A 252 16.73 -20.16 -5.28
N TYR A 253 15.78 -19.21 -5.38
CA TYR A 253 15.43 -18.49 -6.61
C TYR A 253 15.98 -17.07 -6.64
N CYS A 254 16.59 -16.63 -5.54
CA CYS A 254 16.99 -15.25 -5.35
C CYS A 254 18.38 -15.02 -5.96
N LYS A 255 18.48 -14.05 -6.88
CA LYS A 255 19.72 -13.58 -7.50
C LYS A 255 20.51 -12.61 -6.60
N TYR A 256 19.95 -12.20 -5.46
CA TYR A 256 20.66 -11.36 -4.49
C TYR A 256 21.84 -12.12 -3.88
N VAL A 257 23.04 -11.54 -3.99
CA VAL A 257 24.23 -12.00 -3.29
C VAL A 257 24.48 -11.03 -2.13
N PRO A 258 24.40 -11.46 -0.87
CA PRO A 258 24.80 -10.63 0.25
C PRO A 258 26.25 -10.22 0.07
N SER A 259 26.55 -8.93 0.22
CA SER A 259 27.94 -8.46 0.29
C SER A 259 28.63 -9.12 1.48
N VAL A 260 29.66 -9.92 1.23
CA VAL A 260 30.50 -10.50 2.28
C VAL A 260 31.27 -9.36 2.94
N GLY A 261 31.01 -9.09 4.23
CA GLY A 261 31.88 -8.27 5.08
C GLY A 261 31.48 -6.81 5.32
N GLN A 262 30.63 -6.57 6.30
CA GLN A 262 30.99 -5.72 7.45
C GLN A 262 30.63 -6.50 8.71
N GLY A 263 31.38 -7.59 8.93
CA GLY A 263 31.38 -8.26 10.21
C GLY A 263 31.77 -7.26 11.28
N ARG A 264 31.00 -7.24 12.36
CA ARG A 264 31.33 -6.59 13.62
C ARG A 264 32.81 -6.81 13.92
N SER A 265 33.60 -5.73 13.91
CA SER A 265 34.88 -5.71 14.61
C SER A 265 34.56 -5.93 16.09
N ARG A 266 34.69 -7.17 16.56
CA ARG A 266 34.89 -7.43 17.97
C ARG A 266 36.32 -7.04 18.29
N LEU A 267 36.49 -5.89 18.94
CA LEU A 267 37.53 -5.61 19.91
C LEU A 267 36.84 -4.93 21.09
#